data_AF-A0A3B6LGZ5-F1
#
_entry.id   AF-A0A3B6LGZ5-F1
#
_cell.length_a   1.000
_cell.length_b   1.000
_cell.length_c   1.000
_cell.angle_alpha   90.00
_cell.angle_beta   90.00
_cell.angle_gamma   90.00
#
_symmetry.space_group_name_H-M   'P 1'
#
loop_
_entity.id
_entity.type
_entity.pdbx_description
1 polymer ?
#
loop_
_entity_poly.entity_id
_entity_poly.type
_entity_poly.pdbx_seq_one_letter_code
_entity_poly.pdbx_strand_id
1 'polypeptide(L)'
;MSSASSVRSCLRGRTVVVVLIPCPHYQSIVRYHISNIEDHEGWVFYKCTNHSPTGCAFWFWEMEYVAYLVDAHFLVGNQAVDVVRATKERRGEVIKTRNGRKRIASRLATDRVAMARPGSLQQNMSR
;
A
#
# COMPACT_ATOMS: atom_id res chain seq x y z
N MET A 1 7.54 9.65 3.43
CA MET A 1 6.79 10.93 3.32
C MET A 1 5.59 10.86 4.25
N SER A 2 5.32 11.92 5.01
CA SER A 2 4.22 12.00 5.98
C SER A 2 3.35 13.18 5.57
N SER A 3 2.03 13.07 5.63
CA SER A 3 1.15 14.21 5.34
C SER A 3 0.06 14.37 6.39
N ALA A 4 -0.33 15.62 6.62
CA ALA A 4 -1.52 15.97 7.39
C ALA A 4 -2.79 16.08 6.51
N SER A 5 -2.64 15.94 5.19
CA SER A 5 -3.78 15.84 4.28
C SER A 5 -4.32 14.42 4.26
N SER A 6 -5.61 14.23 4.04
CA SER A 6 -6.21 12.91 3.87
C SER A 6 -5.80 12.25 2.56
N VAL A 7 -5.74 10.91 2.56
CA VAL A 7 -5.65 10.12 1.33
C VAL A 7 -6.92 10.35 0.52
N ARG A 8 -6.73 10.67 -0.76
CA ARG A 8 -7.81 10.84 -1.73
C ARG A 8 -7.79 9.67 -2.70
N SER A 9 -8.95 9.08 -2.93
CA SER A 9 -9.16 8.05 -3.93
C SER A 9 -10.31 8.46 -4.83
N CYS A 10 -10.26 8.11 -6.11
CA CYS A 10 -11.37 8.36 -7.02
C CYS A 10 -12.22 7.09 -7.13
N LEU A 11 -13.50 7.18 -6.79
CA LEU A 11 -14.46 6.08 -6.93
C LEU A 11 -15.64 6.56 -7.78
N ARG A 12 -15.82 5.94 -8.96
CA ARG A 12 -16.90 6.28 -9.92
C ARG A 12 -16.98 7.80 -10.22
N GLY A 13 -15.83 8.43 -10.45
CA GLY A 13 -15.74 9.87 -10.74
C GLY A 13 -15.90 10.79 -9.53
N ARG A 14 -16.10 10.25 -8.31
CA ARG A 14 -16.17 11.03 -7.06
C ARG A 14 -14.88 10.88 -6.26
N THR A 15 -14.44 11.96 -5.64
CA THR A 15 -13.33 11.93 -4.69
C THR A 15 -13.82 11.40 -3.34
N VAL A 16 -13.25 10.28 -2.91
CA VAL A 16 -13.46 9.66 -1.61
C VAL A 16 -12.25 9.96 -0.74
N VAL A 17 -12.50 10.41 0.48
CA VAL A 17 -11.48 10.89 1.41
C VAL A 17 -11.57 10.11 2.70
N VAL A 18 -10.45 9.50 3.12
CA VAL A 18 -10.36 8.88 4.45
C VAL A 18 -10.12 9.98 5.48
N VAL A 19 -11.04 10.14 6.43
CA VAL A 19 -10.95 11.17 7.47
C VAL A 19 -9.76 10.93 8.39
N LEU A 20 -9.10 12.00 8.83
CA LEU A 20 -8.04 11.96 9.84
C LEU A 20 -8.61 12.45 11.16
N ILE A 21 -8.82 11.54 12.10
CA ILE A 21 -9.33 11.87 13.43
C ILE A 21 -8.20 12.32 14.38
N PRO A 22 -8.53 13.04 15.46
CA PRO A 22 -7.62 13.19 16.59
C PRO A 22 -7.27 11.83 17.19
N CYS A 23 -6.03 11.65 17.61
CA CYS A 23 -5.63 10.48 18.37
C CYS A 23 -6.42 10.44 19.71
N PRO A 24 -7.07 9.32 20.06
CA PRO A 24 -7.87 9.22 21.29
C PRO A 24 -7.04 9.36 22.57
N HIS A 25 -5.73 9.13 22.51
CA HIS A 25 -4.84 9.21 23.68
C HIS A 25 -4.19 10.59 23.89
N TYR A 26 -3.83 11.28 22.80
CA TYR A 26 -3.02 12.51 22.86
C TYR A 26 -3.65 13.71 22.15
N GLN A 27 -4.83 13.53 21.54
CA GLN A 27 -5.58 14.53 20.76
C GLN A 27 -4.83 15.15 19.58
N SER A 28 -3.57 14.77 19.33
CA SER A 28 -2.86 15.17 18.12
C SER A 28 -3.46 14.50 16.89
N ILE A 29 -3.52 15.24 15.79
CA ILE A 29 -4.11 14.74 14.54
C ILE A 29 -3.30 13.53 14.04
N VAL A 30 -4.00 12.43 13.76
CA VAL A 30 -3.41 11.24 13.12
C VAL A 30 -2.92 11.59 11.73
N ARG A 31 -1.74 11.11 11.36
CA ARG A 31 -1.17 11.30 10.02
C ARG A 31 -1.15 10.00 9.24
N TYR A 32 -1.29 10.10 7.92
CA TYR A 32 -1.02 8.97 7.04
C TYR A 32 0.43 8.99 6.55
N HIS A 33 0.92 7.81 6.24
CA HIS A 33 2.25 7.54 5.72
C HIS A 33 2.17 6.51 4.61
N ILE A 34 3.16 6.54 3.71
CA ILE A 34 3.34 5.50 2.69
C ILE A 34 4.57 4.68 3.09
N SER A 35 4.38 3.37 3.25
CA SER A 35 5.43 2.41 3.54
C SER A 35 6.35 2.24 2.34
N ASN A 36 7.65 2.20 2.64
CA ASN A 36 8.74 1.91 1.71
C ASN A 36 9.38 0.54 1.97
N ILE A 37 8.82 -0.26 2.88
CA ILE A 37 9.29 -1.61 3.19
C ILE A 37 8.93 -2.51 2.01
N GLU A 38 9.86 -3.36 1.55
CA GLU A 38 9.72 -4.17 0.34
C GLU A 38 8.40 -4.98 0.27
N ASP A 39 8.03 -5.63 1.38
CA ASP A 39 6.80 -6.43 1.45
C ASP A 39 5.51 -5.61 1.45
N HIS A 40 5.61 -4.33 1.78
CA HIS A 40 4.48 -3.41 1.92
C HIS A 40 4.76 -2.09 1.21
N GLU A 41 5.49 -2.12 0.10
CA GLU A 41 5.88 -0.91 -0.61
C GLU A 41 4.63 -0.24 -1.20
N GLY A 42 4.48 1.05 -0.96
CA GLY A 42 3.31 1.81 -1.38
C GLY A 42 2.07 1.63 -0.48
N TRP A 43 2.15 0.79 0.56
CA TRP A 43 1.03 0.59 1.49
C TRP A 43 0.84 1.83 2.35
N VAL A 44 -0.41 2.23 2.57
CA VAL A 44 -0.71 3.32 3.50
C VAL A 44 -0.92 2.76 4.90
N PHE A 45 -0.40 3.48 5.87
CA PHE A 45 -0.71 3.30 7.29
C PHE A 45 -0.94 4.65 7.96
N TYR A 46 -1.65 4.62 9.08
CA TYR A 46 -2.02 5.78 9.87
C TYR A 46 -1.39 5.64 11.23
N LYS A 47 -0.85 6.72 11.79
CA LYS A 47 -0.38 6.73 13.17
C LYS A 47 -0.48 8.08 13.83
N CYS A 48 -0.54 8.05 15.15
CA CYS A 48 -0.36 9.23 15.97
C CYS A 48 1.01 9.87 15.72
N THR A 49 1.08 11.20 15.74
CA THR A 49 2.36 11.93 15.66
C THR A 49 3.27 11.64 16.85
N ASN A 50 2.68 11.37 18.01
CA ASN A 50 3.37 11.03 19.25
C ASN A 50 3.53 9.50 19.40
N HIS A 51 3.49 8.76 18.30
CA HIS A 51 3.67 7.31 18.32
C HIS A 51 5.08 6.96 18.79
N SER A 52 5.18 6.23 19.89
CA SER A 52 6.43 5.69 20.43
C SER A 52 6.17 4.32 21.08
N PRO A 53 7.19 3.44 21.15
CA PRO A 53 7.05 2.11 21.77
C PRO A 53 6.61 2.15 23.24
N THR A 54 6.96 3.22 23.96
CA THR A 54 6.61 3.44 25.37
C THR A 54 5.45 4.43 25.55
N GLY A 55 4.82 4.87 24.45
CA GLY A 55 3.80 5.91 24.45
C GLY A 55 2.59 5.53 23.60
N CYS A 56 2.22 6.38 22.63
CA CYS A 56 1.00 6.18 21.87
C CYS A 56 1.09 4.98 20.92
N ALA A 57 0.33 3.92 21.19
CA ALA A 57 0.25 2.75 20.32
C ALA A 57 -0.73 2.92 19.13
N PHE A 58 -1.32 4.10 18.94
CA PHE A 58 -2.29 4.33 17.86
C PHE A 58 -1.60 4.28 16.49
N TRP A 59 -1.67 3.12 15.85
CA TRP A 59 -1.09 2.81 14.56
C TRP A 59 -1.92 1.71 13.88
N PHE A 60 -2.23 1.88 12.60
CA PHE A 60 -3.04 0.94 11.83
C PHE A 60 -2.62 0.94 10.36
N TRP A 61 -2.66 -0.22 9.71
CA TRP A 61 -2.70 -0.23 8.24
C TRP A 61 -3.99 0.42 7.75
N GLU A 62 -4.00 0.92 6.51
CA GLU A 62 -5.16 1.66 5.99
C GLU A 62 -6.49 0.90 6.09
N MET A 63 -6.52 -0.40 5.77
CA MET A 63 -7.75 -1.19 5.89
C MET A 63 -8.22 -1.32 7.35
N GLU A 64 -7.29 -1.45 8.28
CA GLU A 64 -7.57 -1.54 9.72
C GLU A 64 -8.03 -0.19 10.27
N TYR A 65 -7.43 0.90 9.80
CA TYR A 65 -7.83 2.26 10.16
C TYR A 65 -9.26 2.57 9.67
N VAL A 66 -9.59 2.20 8.43
CA VAL A 66 -10.95 2.35 7.92
C VAL A 66 -11.94 1.51 8.71
N ALA A 67 -11.59 0.27 9.08
CA ALA A 67 -12.43 -0.55 9.95
C ALA A 67 -12.66 0.13 11.31
N TYR A 68 -11.59 0.62 11.95
CA TYR A 68 -11.68 1.39 13.18
C TYR A 68 -12.61 2.60 13.07
N LEU A 69 -12.54 3.35 11.96
CA LEU A 69 -13.42 4.52 11.74
C LEU A 69 -14.90 4.12 11.60
N VAL A 70 -15.18 2.95 11.02
CA VAL A 70 -16.55 2.41 10.94
C VAL A 70 -17.03 1.96 12.31
N ASP A 71 -16.21 1.18 13.03
CA ASP A 71 -16.55 0.62 14.34
C ASP A 71 -16.77 1.72 15.40
N ALA A 72 -15.96 2.78 15.34
CA ALA A 72 -16.09 3.95 16.22
C ALA A 72 -17.11 5.00 15.70
N HIS A 73 -17.89 4.69 14.67
CA HIS A 73 -18.93 5.55 14.08
C HIS A 73 -18.45 6.90 13.53
N PHE A 74 -17.17 7.05 13.21
CA PHE A 74 -16.65 8.20 12.45
C PHE A 74 -17.00 8.13 10.95
N LEU A 75 -17.31 6.94 10.45
CA LEU A 75 -17.84 6.70 9.12
C LEU A 75 -19.15 5.93 9.23
N VAL A 76 -20.24 6.48 8.67
CA VAL A 76 -21.57 5.87 8.74
C VAL A 76 -22.27 5.85 7.38
N GLY A 77 -23.23 4.93 7.24
CA GLY A 77 -24.08 4.81 6.05
C GLY A 77 -23.29 4.69 4.74
N ASN A 78 -23.74 5.41 3.71
CA ASN A 78 -23.13 5.35 2.37
C ASN A 78 -21.67 5.82 2.35
N GLN A 79 -21.28 6.73 3.26
CA GLN A 79 -19.90 7.20 3.34
C GLN A 79 -18.96 6.06 3.74
N ALA A 80 -19.33 5.23 4.72
CA ALA A 80 -18.56 4.06 5.11
C ALA A 80 -18.39 3.08 3.94
N VAL A 81 -19.47 2.80 3.21
CA VAL A 81 -19.44 1.90 2.05
C VAL A 81 -18.52 2.42 0.95
N ASP A 82 -18.62 3.72 0.62
CA ASP A 82 -17.79 4.34 -0.41
C ASP A 82 -16.31 4.37 0.00
N VAL A 83 -16.00 4.69 1.26
CA VAL A 83 -14.61 4.67 1.78
C VAL A 83 -14.05 3.25 1.76
N VAL A 84 -14.74 2.26 2.32
CA VAL A 84 -14.29 0.86 2.32
C VAL A 84 -14.02 0.36 0.90
N ARG A 85 -14.91 0.67 -0.05
CA ARG A 85 -14.73 0.27 -1.45
C ARG A 85 -13.53 0.94 -2.09
N ALA A 86 -13.44 2.28 -1.99
CA ALA A 86 -12.35 3.03 -2.59
C ALA A 86 -10.99 2.59 -2.02
N THR A 87 -10.91 2.33 -0.72
CA THR A 87 -9.72 1.84 -0.05
C THR A 87 -9.31 0.45 -0.56
N LYS A 88 -10.26 -0.48 -0.71
CA LYS A 88 -9.99 -1.82 -1.27
C LYS A 88 -9.48 -1.75 -2.70
N GLU A 89 -10.10 -0.93 -3.55
CA GLU A 89 -9.68 -0.74 -4.94
C GLU A 89 -8.25 -0.19 -5.00
N ARG A 90 -7.97 0.88 -4.25
CA ARG A 90 -6.63 1.49 -4.16
C ARG A 90 -5.57 0.47 -3.71
N ARG A 91 -5.87 -0.32 -2.66
CA ARG A 91 -4.98 -1.37 -2.17
C ARG A 91 -4.74 -2.45 -3.24
N GLY A 92 -5.78 -2.82 -3.98
CA GLY A 92 -5.70 -3.75 -5.09
C GLY A 92 -4.75 -3.25 -6.19
N GLU A 93 -4.86 -1.99 -6.59
CA GLU A 93 -3.99 -1.39 -7.62
C GLU A 93 -2.52 -1.31 -7.19
N VAL A 94 -2.24 -1.01 -5.92
CA VAL A 94 -0.87 -1.07 -5.38
C VAL A 94 -0.29 -2.48 -5.49
N ILE A 95 -1.06 -3.50 -5.10
CA ILE A 95 -0.63 -4.90 -5.16
C ILE A 95 -0.43 -5.35 -6.61
N LYS A 96 -1.36 -5.04 -7.51
CA LYS A 96 -1.25 -5.36 -8.94
C LYS A 96 0.00 -4.73 -9.55
N THR A 97 0.22 -3.44 -9.31
CA THR A 97 1.40 -2.71 -9.81
C THR A 97 2.69 -3.34 -9.32
N ARG A 98 2.79 -3.64 -8.01
CA ARG A 98 3.96 -4.31 -7.43
C ARG A 98 4.22 -5.67 -8.06
N ASN A 99 3.17 -6.50 -8.18
CA ASN A 99 3.29 -7.83 -8.77
C ASN A 99 3.67 -7.76 -10.25
N GLY A 100 3.16 -6.75 -10.98
CA GLY A 100 3.58 -6.45 -12.35
C GLY A 100 5.07 -6.14 -12.46
N ARG A 101 5.59 -5.25 -11.60
CA ARG A 101 7.04 -4.94 -11.54
C ARG A 101 7.88 -6.18 -11.25
N LYS A 102 7.48 -7.00 -10.27
CA LYS A 102 8.18 -8.24 -9.92
C LYS A 102 8.23 -9.23 -11.11
N ARG A 103 7.13 -9.37 -11.86
CA ARG A 103 7.07 -10.21 -13.07
C ARG A 103 8.01 -9.70 -14.17
N ILE A 104 8.02 -8.39 -14.44
CA ILE A 104 8.90 -7.78 -15.45
C ILE A 104 10.37 -7.99 -15.05
N ALA A 105 10.72 -7.71 -13.80
CA ALA A 105 12.08 -7.89 -13.30
C ALA A 105 12.56 -9.34 -13.40
N SER A 106 11.69 -10.30 -13.03
CA SER A 106 11.99 -11.73 -13.18
C SER A 106 12.25 -12.12 -14.63
N ARG A 107 11.42 -11.65 -15.58
CA ARG A 107 11.62 -11.91 -17.01
C ARG A 107 12.95 -11.36 -17.50
N LEU A 108 13.27 -10.11 -17.17
CA LEU A 108 14.53 -9.47 -17.55
C LEU A 108 15.76 -10.22 -16.97
N ALA A 109 15.64 -10.75 -15.75
CA ALA A 109 16.70 -11.57 -15.15
C ALA A 109 16.89 -12.89 -15.91
N THR A 110 15.80 -13.57 -16.27
CA THR A 110 15.86 -14.80 -17.09
C THR A 110 16.48 -14.55 -18.45
N ASP A 111 16.07 -13.49 -19.15
CA ASP A 111 16.60 -13.13 -20.48
C ASP A 111 18.11 -12.83 -20.41
N ARG A 112 18.56 -12.12 -19.36
CA ARG A 112 19.99 -11.87 -19.12
C ARG A 112 20.79 -13.15 -18.90
N VAL A 113 20.26 -14.10 -18.12
CA VAL A 113 20.91 -15.41 -17.89
C VAL A 113 20.99 -16.22 -19.19
N ALA A 114 19.94 -16.19 -20.01
CA ALA A 114 19.93 -16.87 -21.30
C ALA A 114 20.99 -16.30 -22.25
N MET A 115 21.15 -14.97 -22.30
CA MET A 115 22.19 -14.31 -23.11
C MET A 115 23.61 -14.51 -22.57
N ALA A 116 23.77 -14.71 -21.26
CA ALA A 116 25.08 -14.91 -20.63
C ALA A 116 25.61 -16.35 -20.74
N ARG A 117 24.81 -17.31 -21.24
CA ARG A 117 25.28 -18.67 -21.52
C ARG A 117 26.04 -18.69 -22.85
N PRO A 118 27.37 -18.92 -22.86
CA PRO A 118 28.10 -19.19 -24.10
C PRO A 118 27.61 -20.55 -24.65
N GLY A 119 27.35 -20.61 -25.95
CA GLY A 119 26.67 -21.74 -26.57
C GLY A 119 27.32 -23.11 -26.30
N SER A 120 26.47 -24.08 -26.01
CA SER A 120 26.66 -25.48 -26.40
C SER A 120 26.78 -25.54 -27.93
N LEU A 121 27.99 -25.29 -28.44
CA LEU A 121 28.36 -25.37 -29.85
C LEU A 121 29.54 -26.32 -30.00
N GLN A 122 29.35 -27.59 -29.63
CA GLN A 122 30.18 -28.68 -30.12
C GLN A 122 29.36 -29.96 -30.12
N GLN A 123 28.99 -30.41 -31.32
CA GLN A 123 29.09 -31.80 -31.80
C GLN A 123 28.40 -31.89 -33.16
N ASN A 124 29.12 -31.46 -34.19
CA ASN A 124 28.93 -31.96 -35.55
C ASN A 124 30.16 -31.61 -36.36
N MET A 125 31.22 -32.38 -36.15
CA MET A 125 32.21 -32.61 -37.19
C MET A 125 32.46 -34.11 -37.29
N SER A 126 32.05 -34.60 -38.45
CA SER A 126 32.03 -35.96 -38.97
C SER A 126 33.33 -36.74 -38.73
N ARG A 127 33.16 -38.03 -38.40
CA ARG A 127 34.15 -39.07 -38.71
C ARG A 127 33.98 -39.53 -40.15
#